data_AF-A0A821QTJ0-F1
#
_entry.id   AF-A0A821QTJ0-F1
#
_cell.length_a   1.000
_cell.length_b   1.000
_cell.length_c   1.000
_cell.angle_alpha   90.00
_cell.angle_beta   90.00
_cell.angle_gamma   90.00
#
_symmetry.space_group_name_H-M   'P 1'
#
loop_
_entity.id
_entity.type
_entity.pdbx_description
1 polymer ?
#
loop_
_entity_poly.entity_id
_entity_poly.type
_entity_poly.pdbx_seq_one_letter_code
_entity_poly.pdbx_strand_id
1 'polypeptide(L)'
;MLKLYILILILGFTSSDPCRGDECLSGGNATRVLSRSKRFLIFPEGSSFQLVFCTQTAALIPIGDIFLFANTAAMAWNLPSDPKLLLMFKEYEKKTKQKE
;
A
#
# COMPACT_ATOMS: atom_id res chain seq x y z
N MET A 1 -13.72 26.76 20.26
CA MET A 1 -13.19 25.38 20.42
C MET A 1 -14.14 24.33 19.85
N LEU A 2 -15.37 24.17 20.36
CA LEU A 2 -16.31 23.13 19.90
C LEU A 2 -16.68 23.22 18.40
N LYS A 3 -16.86 24.44 17.86
CA LYS A 3 -17.17 24.66 16.43
C LYS A 3 -16.04 24.22 15.49
N LEU A 4 -14.78 24.32 15.92
CA LEU A 4 -13.62 23.92 15.12
C LEU A 4 -13.47 22.40 15.09
N TYR A 5 -13.77 21.73 16.21
CA TYR A 5 -13.79 20.27 16.31
C TYR A 5 -14.87 19.64 15.43
N ILE A 6 -16.07 20.26 15.39
CA ILE A 6 -17.16 19.83 14.49
C ILE A 6 -16.74 19.99 13.02
N LEU A 7 -16.05 21.07 12.65
CA LEU A 7 -15.58 21.28 11.28
C LEU A 7 -14.56 20.21 10.84
N ILE A 8 -13.65 19.82 11.73
CA ILE A 8 -12.63 18.80 11.48
C ILE A 8 -13.25 17.40 11.34
N LEU A 9 -14.29 17.10 12.14
CA LEU A 9 -15.05 15.85 11.99
C LEU A 9 -15.77 15.79 10.64
N ILE A 10 -16.47 16.85 10.23
CA ILE A 10 -17.23 16.84 8.96
C ILE A 10 -16.30 16.69 7.75
N LEU A 11 -15.11 17.29 7.76
CA LEU A 11 -14.12 17.17 6.68
C LEU A 11 -13.41 15.80 6.65
N GLY A 12 -13.29 15.13 7.80
CA GLY A 12 -12.65 13.81 7.90
C GLY A 12 -13.54 12.63 7.48
N PHE A 13 -14.86 12.81 7.40
CA PHE A 13 -15.81 11.74 7.03
C PHE A 13 -16.08 11.64 5.52
N THR A 14 -15.68 12.61 4.68
CA THR A 14 -16.07 12.63 3.25
C THR A 14 -15.16 11.84 2.31
N SER A 15 -14.26 10.98 2.81
CA SER A 15 -13.39 10.15 1.96
C SER A 15 -13.71 8.65 2.05
N SER A 16 -14.97 8.29 2.25
CA SER A 16 -15.46 6.94 1.97
C SER A 16 -15.97 6.89 0.52
N ASP A 17 -15.07 6.53 -0.39
CA ASP A 17 -15.46 6.12 -1.75
C ASP A 17 -16.50 5.00 -1.66
N PRO A 18 -17.74 5.19 -2.15
CA PRO A 18 -18.74 4.16 -2.13
C PRO A 18 -18.33 3.07 -3.11
N CYS A 19 -18.33 1.82 -2.63
CA CYS A 19 -18.11 0.62 -3.42
C CYS A 19 -18.79 0.75 -4.80
N ARG A 20 -17.95 0.86 -5.84
CA ARG A 20 -18.36 0.81 -7.24
C ARG A 20 -18.78 -0.63 -7.50
N GLY A 21 -20.09 -0.83 -7.61
CA GLY A 21 -20.74 -2.13 -7.61
C GLY A 21 -20.27 -3.07 -8.72
N ASP A 22 -20.36 -4.37 -8.40
CA ASP A 22 -20.43 -5.48 -9.35
C ASP A 22 -21.57 -6.40 -8.90
N GLU A 23 -22.82 -5.98 -9.12
CA GLU A 23 -23.93 -6.93 -9.23
C GLU A 23 -23.79 -7.65 -10.57
N CYS A 24 -23.01 -8.72 -10.61
CA CYS A 24 -23.06 -9.69 -11.70
C CYS A 24 -23.81 -10.93 -11.20
N LEU A 25 -25.12 -10.96 -11.42
CA LEU A 25 -25.87 -12.22 -11.44
C LEU A 25 -25.21 -13.13 -12.50
N SER A 26 -24.59 -14.22 -12.07
CA SER A 26 -24.20 -15.30 -12.97
C SER A 26 -24.78 -16.61 -12.43
N GLY A 27 -26.04 -16.85 -12.78
CA GLY A 27 -26.60 -18.19 -12.77
C GLY A 27 -25.84 -19.07 -13.77
N GLY A 28 -25.20 -20.12 -13.27
CA GLY A 28 -24.48 -21.09 -14.09
C GLY A 28 -23.71 -22.06 -13.21
N ASN A 29 -24.25 -23.27 -13.07
CA ASN A 29 -23.63 -24.39 -12.37
C ASN A 29 -22.25 -24.76 -12.95
N ALA A 30 -21.45 -25.39 -12.08
CA ALA A 30 -20.21 -26.15 -12.31
C ALA A 30 -18.89 -25.34 -12.32
N THR A 31 -18.20 -25.36 -11.17
CA THR A 31 -16.78 -25.72 -10.96
C THR A 31 -15.75 -25.35 -12.05
N ARG A 32 -15.93 -24.24 -12.77
CA ARG A 32 -14.89 -23.68 -13.61
C ARG A 32 -13.94 -22.91 -12.69
N VAL A 33 -12.88 -23.57 -12.25
CA VAL A 33 -11.72 -22.88 -11.68
C VAL A 33 -11.28 -21.86 -12.72
N LEU A 34 -11.54 -20.58 -12.43
CA LEU A 34 -11.10 -19.47 -13.27
C LEU A 34 -9.57 -19.47 -13.20
N SER A 35 -8.93 -20.07 -14.21
CA SER A 35 -7.51 -19.88 -14.49
C SER A 35 -7.32 -18.42 -14.90
N ARG A 36 -7.21 -17.53 -13.90
CA ARG A 36 -6.93 -16.12 -14.12
C ARG A 36 -5.48 -16.02 -14.56
N SER A 37 -5.25 -15.63 -15.82
CA SER A 37 -3.91 -15.31 -16.31
C SER A 37 -3.25 -14.31 -15.36
N LYS A 38 -2.03 -14.65 -14.91
CA LYS A 38 -1.25 -13.81 -13.98
C LYS A 38 -0.92 -12.49 -14.69
N ARG A 39 -1.65 -11.42 -14.35
CA ARG A 39 -1.35 -10.06 -14.84
C ARG A 39 -0.17 -9.52 -14.04
N PHE A 40 0.90 -9.16 -14.73
CA PHE A 40 2.05 -8.47 -14.14
C PHE A 40 1.95 -6.99 -14.51
N LEU A 41 2.26 -6.12 -13.55
CA LEU A 41 2.46 -4.69 -13.79
C LEU A 41 3.92 -4.50 -14.21
N ILE A 42 4.14 -3.95 -15.41
CA ILE A 42 5.46 -3.50 -15.86
C ILE A 42 5.52 -2.00 -15.61
N PHE A 43 6.53 -1.57 -14.88
CA PHE A 43 6.80 -0.16 -14.69
C PHE A 43 7.68 0.35 -15.83
N PRO A 44 7.40 1.54 -16.40
CA PRO A 44 8.25 2.11 -17.43
C PRO A 44 9.64 2.44 -16.88
N GLU A 45 10.62 2.51 -17.79
CA GLU A 45 11.98 2.95 -17.49
C GLU A 45 11.98 4.29 -16.75
N GLY A 46 12.71 4.36 -15.65
CA GLY A 46 12.78 5.55 -14.79
C GLY A 46 11.72 5.65 -13.69
N SER A 47 10.88 4.63 -13.51
CA SER A 47 9.95 4.57 -12.37
C SER A 47 10.68 4.30 -11.05
N SER A 48 10.35 5.08 -10.00
CA SER A 48 10.89 4.89 -8.64
C SER A 48 9.77 4.71 -7.62
N PHE A 49 9.95 3.78 -6.68
CA PHE A 49 9.09 3.64 -5.52
C PHE A 49 9.71 4.36 -4.32
N GLN A 50 8.96 5.26 -3.70
CA GLN A 50 9.44 6.11 -2.62
C GLN A 50 8.55 5.94 -1.38
N LEU A 51 9.17 5.58 -0.25
CA LEU A 51 8.56 5.54 1.07
C LEU A 51 9.19 6.63 1.92
N VAL A 52 8.36 7.50 2.50
CA VAL A 52 8.81 8.56 3.40
C VAL A 52 8.14 8.37 4.75
N PHE A 53 8.95 8.07 5.76
CA PHE A 53 8.54 7.96 7.15
C PHE A 53 8.87 9.28 7.85
N CYS A 54 7.86 10.12 8.05
CA CYS A 54 7.99 11.30 8.89
C CYS A 54 7.69 10.93 10.34
N THR A 55 8.65 11.04 11.25
CA THR A 55 8.39 11.10 12.70
C THR A 55 8.89 12.46 13.21
N GLN A 56 8.12 13.16 14.06
CA GLN A 56 8.19 14.63 14.31
C GLN A 56 8.91 15.09 15.60
N THR A 57 9.65 16.23 15.54
CA THR A 57 10.85 16.67 16.33
C THR A 57 10.67 16.85 17.80
N ALA A 58 11.81 16.79 18.49
CA ALA A 58 11.94 17.06 19.89
C ALA A 58 11.81 18.50 20.25
N ALA A 59 10.85 18.80 21.10
CA ALA A 59 10.65 20.12 21.65
C ALA A 59 10.56 19.94 23.16
N LEU A 60 11.50 20.51 23.90
CA LEU A 60 11.30 20.78 25.31
C LEU A 60 10.42 22.04 25.43
N ILE A 61 9.16 21.89 25.85
CA ILE A 61 8.29 23.01 26.17
C ILE A 61 8.74 23.53 27.56
N PRO A 62 9.21 24.78 27.67
CA PRO A 62 9.77 25.32 28.91
C PRO A 62 8.72 25.50 30.03
N ILE A 63 7.44 25.46 29.66
CA ILE A 63 6.32 25.42 30.61
C ILE A 63 6.16 23.95 31.03
N GLY A 64 6.95 23.52 32.02
CA GLY A 64 6.83 22.20 32.64
C GLY A 64 7.75 21.09 32.13
N ASP A 65 8.92 21.38 31.52
CA ASP A 65 9.96 20.40 31.13
C ASP A 65 9.48 19.24 30.22
N ILE A 66 8.73 19.55 29.15
CA ILE A 66 8.12 18.51 28.29
C ILE A 66 8.92 18.31 27.00
N PHE A 67 9.64 17.19 26.79
CA PHE A 67 10.44 16.87 25.57
C PHE A 67 9.62 16.13 24.46
N LEU A 68 9.61 16.61 23.22
CA LEU A 68 9.07 15.87 22.03
C LEU A 68 10.22 15.02 21.36
N PHE A 69 10.12 14.34 20.19
CA PHE A 69 11.30 13.86 19.35
C PHE A 69 10.96 13.37 17.91
N ALA A 70 11.73 13.81 16.87
CA ALA A 70 11.57 13.46 15.42
C ALA A 70 12.71 12.63 14.94
N ASN A 71 12.34 11.74 14.06
CA ASN A 71 13.20 11.20 13.05
C ASN A 71 12.47 11.09 11.70
N THR A 72 12.99 11.69 10.63
CA THR A 72 12.44 11.43 9.29
C THR A 72 13.36 10.49 8.55
N ALA A 73 12.85 9.33 8.14
CA ALA A 73 13.56 8.36 7.32
C ALA A 73 12.86 8.23 5.96
N ALA A 74 13.60 8.45 4.87
CA ALA A 74 13.08 8.26 3.52
C ALA A 74 13.88 7.17 2.82
N MET A 75 13.19 6.37 2.01
CA MET A 75 13.76 5.26 1.27
C MET A 75 13.19 5.25 -0.14
N ALA A 76 14.08 5.21 -1.12
CA ALA A 76 13.71 5.15 -2.54
C ALA A 76 14.37 3.92 -3.16
N TRP A 77 13.58 3.14 -3.89
CA TRP A 77 14.08 2.03 -4.70
C TRP A 77 13.71 2.24 -6.15
N ASN A 78 14.64 1.88 -7.02
CA ASN A 78 14.36 1.76 -8.45
C ASN A 78 13.49 0.55 -8.67
N LEU A 79 12.41 0.74 -9.42
CA LEU A 79 11.49 -0.33 -9.73
C LEU A 79 12.08 -1.18 -10.86
N PRO A 80 12.02 -2.50 -10.77
CA PRO A 80 12.54 -3.35 -11.82
C PRO A 80 11.66 -3.23 -13.08
N SER A 81 12.24 -2.74 -14.16
CA SER A 81 11.62 -2.72 -15.49
C SER A 81 11.46 -4.13 -16.06
N ASP A 82 12.36 -5.05 -15.69
CA ASP A 82 12.42 -6.40 -16.25
C ASP A 82 11.54 -7.41 -15.50
N PRO A 83 10.66 -8.15 -16.20
CA PRO A 83 9.82 -9.19 -15.60
C PRO A 83 10.61 -10.44 -15.16
N LYS A 84 11.92 -10.50 -15.46
CA LYS A 84 12.79 -11.65 -15.16
C LYS A 84 12.85 -11.97 -13.66
N LEU A 85 12.80 -10.95 -12.80
CA LEU A 85 12.77 -11.15 -11.35
C LEU A 85 11.52 -11.92 -10.88
N LEU A 86 10.35 -11.60 -11.44
CA LEU A 86 9.11 -12.31 -11.12
C LEU A 86 9.14 -13.78 -11.58
N LEU A 87 9.83 -14.06 -12.68
CA LEU A 87 10.03 -15.43 -13.17
C LEU A 87 10.97 -16.21 -12.25
N MET A 88 12.06 -15.59 -11.78
CA MET A 88 12.98 -16.21 -10.82
C MET A 88 12.27 -16.61 -9.51
N PHE A 89 11.43 -15.72 -8.95
CA PHE A 89 10.66 -16.05 -7.74
C PHE A 89 9.69 -17.21 -7.94
N LYS A 90 9.03 -17.27 -9.10
CA LYS A 90 8.14 -18.39 -9.46
C LYS A 90 8.90 -19.72 -9.54
N GLU A 91 10.12 -19.69 -10.07
CA GLU A 91 10.94 -20.89 -10.16
C GLU A 91 11.47 -21.34 -8.79
N TYR A 92 11.85 -20.39 -7.93
CA TYR A 92 12.22 -20.68 -6.54
C TYR A 92 11.07 -21.36 -5.79
N GLU A 93 9.86 -20.81 -5.88
CA GLU A 93 8.66 -21.39 -5.25
C GLU A 93 8.41 -22.84 -5.70
N LYS A 94 8.52 -23.11 -7.02
CA LYS A 94 8.40 -24.46 -7.56
C LYS A 94 9.44 -25.42 -7.00
N LYS A 95 10.70 -24.97 -6.87
CA LYS A 95 11.79 -25.79 -6.32
C LYS A 95 11.60 -26.09 -4.85
N THR A 96 11.09 -25.14 -4.06
CA THR A 96 10.76 -25.37 -2.64
C THR A 96 9.64 -26.41 -2.50
N LYS A 97 8.60 -26.32 -3.33
CA LYS A 97 7.47 -27.26 -3.34
C LYS A 97 7.83 -28.67 -3.83
N GLN A 98 8.93 -28.83 -4.55
CA GLN A 98 9.44 -30.15 -4.99
C GLN A 98 10.35 -30.83 -3.96
N LYS A 99 10.80 -30.11 -2.92
CA LYS A 99 11.63 -30.63 -1.83
C LYS A 99 10.84 -30.97 -0.57
N GLU A 100 9.60 -30.51 -0.48
CA GLU A 100 8.59 -30.94 0.51
C GLU A 100 7.93 -32.23 0.04
#